data_AF-A0A1W9HWE2-F1
#
_entry.id   AF-A0A1W9HWE2-F1
#
_cell.length_a   1.000
_cell.length_b   1.000
_cell.length_c   1.000
_cell.angle_alpha   90.00
_cell.angle_beta   90.00
_cell.angle_gamma   90.00
#
_symmetry.space_group_name_H-M   'P 1'
#
loop_
_entity.id
_entity.type
_entity.pdbx_description
1 polymer ?
#
loop_
_entity_poly.entity_id
_entity_poly.type
_entity_poly.pdbx_seq_one_letter_code
_entity_poly.pdbx_strand_id
1 'polypeptide(L)'
;MDKHLIVLLLSLTITACAGPTTPFGAVHTIKKPNKKKFVEARTTREIVMKPSTPKMYFYPQKQVLHQANDLIIQIHDPKGVDYGYQFNIYYNGYDVTNSISLQRKDSLQRDKNQILITIPKLKIQAEKENDIQFVYAHNSRSTPIMSSFEKPTCNIYANFRPRMENTFRVPASYVEGINFLSTEAKYNPSYFAGLIAQESSFDPKAVSWAKAIGLTQITNLAEEEIIDDYPHWPRNPKVGVVNYAYLKTLIYLGKINERNEWRLDPMYSMRGGISYLQYLDNYWRKAQNITLVKAVYANVDQGLTDVITASYNSGPSRVRRALETRGYNWINDNELGEAKKYINRISSYCYHFAERE
;
A
#
# COMPACT_ATOMS: atom_id res chain seq x y z
N MET A 1 56.95 -24.11 -11.77
CA MET A 1 56.46 -23.03 -10.90
C MET A 1 56.59 -21.70 -11.64
N ASP A 2 55.58 -20.98 -12.09
CA ASP A 2 54.15 -21.24 -12.30
C ASP A 2 53.67 -20.25 -13.38
N LYS A 3 53.53 -20.71 -14.62
CA LYS A 3 52.89 -19.95 -15.71
C LYS A 3 51.37 -20.19 -15.80
N HIS A 4 50.81 -20.93 -14.85
CA HIS A 4 49.39 -21.28 -14.81
C HIS A 4 48.54 -20.36 -13.92
N LEU A 5 49.15 -19.37 -13.24
CA LEU A 5 48.41 -18.51 -12.29
C LEU A 5 47.74 -17.29 -12.93
N ILE A 6 48.08 -16.93 -14.17
CA ILE A 6 47.57 -15.70 -14.82
C ILE A 6 46.26 -15.95 -15.61
N VAL A 7 45.94 -17.20 -15.95
CA VAL A 7 44.72 -17.53 -16.70
C VAL A 7 43.50 -17.73 -15.79
N LEU A 8 43.68 -17.92 -14.48
CA LEU A 8 42.57 -18.13 -13.53
C LEU A 8 41.97 -16.82 -12.98
N LEU A 9 42.59 -15.67 -13.23
CA LEU A 9 42.15 -14.37 -12.71
C LEU A 9 41.26 -13.57 -13.69
N LEU A 10 41.09 -14.03 -14.93
CA LEU A 10 40.23 -13.38 -15.93
C LEU A 10 38.85 -14.04 -16.09
N SER A 11 38.56 -15.15 -15.40
CA SER A 11 37.28 -15.87 -15.48
C SER A 11 36.26 -15.47 -14.41
N LEU A 12 36.58 -14.51 -13.52
CA LEU A 12 35.73 -14.08 -12.41
C LEU A 12 34.90 -12.80 -12.67
N THR A 13 34.96 -12.21 -13.87
CA THR A 13 34.21 -10.98 -14.20
C THR A 13 33.04 -11.21 -15.17
N ILE A 14 32.45 -12.41 -15.17
CA ILE A 14 31.10 -12.63 -15.73
C ILE A 14 30.12 -12.87 -14.58
N THR A 15 30.18 -12.03 -13.54
CA THR A 15 28.99 -11.82 -12.71
C THR A 15 27.99 -11.07 -13.58
N ALA A 16 27.15 -11.81 -14.29
CA ALA A 16 25.91 -11.27 -14.84
C ALA A 16 25.10 -10.76 -13.65
N CYS A 17 25.25 -9.48 -13.31
CA CYS A 17 24.37 -8.81 -12.38
C CYS A 17 22.96 -8.99 -12.95
N ALA A 18 22.14 -9.81 -12.28
CA ALA A 18 20.73 -9.92 -12.61
C ALA A 18 20.19 -8.48 -12.75
N GLY A 19 19.69 -8.15 -13.94
CA GLY A 19 19.18 -6.81 -14.21
C GLY A 19 18.09 -6.41 -13.21
N PRO A 20 17.74 -5.11 -13.14
CA PRO A 20 16.74 -4.64 -12.18
C PRO A 20 15.46 -5.47 -12.28
N THR A 21 15.04 -6.03 -11.15
CA THR A 21 13.83 -6.85 -11.04
C THR A 21 12.60 -5.96 -10.86
N THR A 22 11.54 -6.30 -11.57
CA THR A 22 10.22 -5.64 -11.51
C THR A 22 9.18 -6.62 -10.94
N PRO A 23 7.98 -6.14 -10.55
CA PRO A 23 6.85 -7.02 -10.24
C PRO A 23 6.51 -8.03 -11.36
N PHE A 24 6.97 -7.75 -12.58
CA PHE A 24 6.72 -8.49 -13.81
C PHE A 24 7.94 -9.32 -14.27
N GLY A 25 9.00 -9.43 -13.46
CA GLY A 25 10.24 -10.13 -13.81
C GLY A 25 11.35 -9.20 -14.28
N ALA A 26 12.31 -9.73 -15.04
CA ALA A 26 13.49 -9.00 -15.48
C ALA A 26 13.17 -7.98 -16.59
N VAL A 27 13.80 -6.80 -16.56
CA VAL A 27 13.72 -5.84 -17.67
C VAL A 27 14.63 -6.31 -18.80
N HIS A 28 14.06 -6.70 -19.94
CA HIS A 28 14.84 -7.18 -21.10
C HIS A 28 15.29 -6.06 -22.06
N THR A 29 14.73 -4.86 -21.94
CA THR A 29 15.05 -3.72 -22.80
C THR A 29 15.34 -2.45 -21.99
N ILE A 30 16.54 -1.88 -22.16
CA ILE A 30 16.98 -0.65 -21.46
C ILE A 30 16.39 0.62 -22.13
N LYS A 31 15.87 0.51 -23.37
CA LYS A 31 15.27 1.64 -24.10
C LYS A 31 13.83 1.88 -23.61
N LYS A 32 13.58 3.06 -23.03
CA LYS A 32 12.23 3.53 -22.71
C LYS A 32 11.44 3.80 -24.02
N PRO A 33 10.16 3.39 -24.13
CA PRO A 33 9.33 3.69 -25.29
C PRO A 33 9.08 5.19 -25.41
N ASN A 34 8.86 5.65 -26.63
CA ASN A 34 8.48 7.03 -26.89
C ASN A 34 6.99 7.23 -26.55
N LYS A 35 6.70 7.80 -25.36
CA LYS A 35 5.33 8.03 -24.84
C LYS A 35 4.44 8.89 -25.76
N LYS A 36 5.00 9.61 -26.74
CA LYS A 36 4.26 10.52 -27.66
C LYS A 36 3.35 9.82 -28.69
N LYS A 37 3.30 8.48 -28.74
CA LYS A 37 2.49 7.73 -29.72
C LYS A 37 1.21 7.09 -29.18
N PHE A 38 0.88 7.29 -27.89
CA PHE A 38 -0.26 6.62 -27.26
C PHE A 38 -1.42 7.59 -27.00
N VAL A 39 -2.65 7.16 -27.28
CA VAL A 39 -3.87 7.86 -26.86
C VAL A 39 -4.26 7.31 -25.48
N GLU A 40 -4.40 8.22 -24.51
CA GLU A 40 -4.81 7.87 -23.15
C GLU A 40 -6.29 7.45 -23.14
N ALA A 41 -6.59 6.25 -22.63
CA ALA A 41 -7.96 5.78 -22.51
C ALA A 41 -8.64 6.51 -21.35
N ARG A 42 -9.58 7.42 -21.65
CA ARG A 42 -10.38 8.12 -20.64
C ARG A 42 -11.39 7.18 -19.98
N THR A 43 -11.40 7.14 -18.66
CA THR A 43 -12.34 6.42 -17.79
C THR A 43 -13.61 7.21 -17.47
N THR A 44 -14.12 8.05 -18.38
CA THR A 44 -15.35 8.81 -18.14
C THR A 44 -16.60 8.07 -18.60
N ARG A 45 -17.57 7.91 -17.68
CA ARG A 45 -18.99 7.69 -18.00
C ARG A 45 -19.52 8.98 -18.65
N GLU A 46 -19.42 9.09 -19.97
CA GLU A 46 -20.14 10.12 -20.72
C GLU A 46 -20.95 9.52 -21.88
N ILE A 47 -22.01 10.25 -22.16
CA ILE A 47 -23.27 9.88 -22.81
C ILE A 47 -23.08 9.85 -24.34
N VAL A 48 -23.58 8.76 -24.94
CA VAL A 48 -23.96 8.57 -26.36
C VAL A 48 -23.03 9.20 -27.43
N MET A 49 -21.99 8.46 -27.81
CA MET A 49 -21.50 8.37 -29.20
C MET A 49 -20.96 6.95 -29.44
N LYS A 50 -21.20 6.39 -30.64
CA LYS A 50 -20.95 4.99 -31.04
C LYS A 50 -19.70 4.34 -30.39
N PRO A 51 -19.80 3.13 -29.78
CA PRO A 51 -18.66 2.48 -29.16
C PRO A 51 -17.75 1.93 -30.26
N SER A 52 -16.72 2.69 -30.65
CA SER A 52 -15.73 2.24 -31.66
C SER A 52 -14.33 2.05 -31.09
N THR A 53 -14.11 2.48 -29.84
CA THR A 53 -12.83 2.38 -29.15
C THR A 53 -12.87 1.26 -28.12
N PRO A 54 -11.83 0.41 -28.05
CA PRO A 54 -11.73 -0.59 -27.00
C PRO A 54 -11.74 0.04 -25.60
N LYS A 55 -12.17 -0.72 -24.60
CA LYS A 55 -12.15 -0.34 -23.18
C LYS A 55 -11.40 -1.38 -22.36
N MET A 56 -10.69 -0.95 -21.33
CA MET A 56 -9.92 -1.81 -20.44
C MET A 56 -10.38 -1.62 -18.99
N TYR A 57 -10.58 -2.72 -18.29
CA TYR A 57 -10.99 -2.76 -16.88
C TYR A 57 -10.04 -3.66 -16.09
N PHE A 58 -9.80 -3.31 -14.83
CA PHE A 58 -8.89 -4.04 -13.95
C PHE A 58 -9.66 -4.64 -12.77
N TYR A 59 -9.30 -5.86 -12.40
CA TYR A 59 -9.73 -6.51 -11.17
C TYR A 59 -8.50 -7.05 -10.45
N PRO A 60 -8.13 -6.49 -9.27
CA PRO A 60 -8.70 -5.30 -8.64
C PRO A 60 -8.60 -4.04 -9.50
N GLN A 61 -9.45 -3.04 -9.26
CA GLN A 61 -9.43 -1.78 -10.01
C GLN A 61 -8.20 -0.91 -9.74
N LYS A 62 -7.56 -1.09 -8.57
CA LYS A 62 -6.36 -0.38 -8.13
C LYS A 62 -5.26 -1.36 -7.74
N GLN A 63 -4.01 -0.86 -7.70
CA GLN A 63 -2.85 -1.65 -7.28
C GLN A 63 -3.05 -2.22 -5.85
N VAL A 64 -2.70 -3.50 -5.67
CA VAL A 64 -2.62 -4.14 -4.36
C VAL A 64 -1.17 -4.11 -3.89
N LEU A 65 -0.92 -3.36 -2.81
CA LEU A 65 0.41 -3.09 -2.28
C LEU A 65 0.67 -3.80 -0.93
N HIS A 66 -0.35 -4.41 -0.34
CA HIS A 66 -0.25 -5.08 0.96
C HIS A 66 0.02 -6.59 0.88
N GLN A 67 -0.25 -7.23 -0.27
CA GLN A 67 -0.03 -8.66 -0.51
C GLN A 67 0.12 -8.96 -2.01
N ALA A 68 0.45 -10.21 -2.34
CA ALA A 68 0.36 -10.69 -3.72
C ALA A 68 -1.10 -10.96 -4.09
N ASN A 69 -1.52 -10.61 -5.31
CA ASN A 69 -2.88 -10.84 -5.77
C ASN A 69 -2.89 -11.14 -7.27
N ASP A 70 -3.91 -11.85 -7.75
CA ASP A 70 -4.12 -11.98 -9.19
C ASP A 70 -4.58 -10.63 -9.77
N LEU A 71 -4.04 -10.26 -10.92
CA LEU A 71 -4.53 -9.13 -11.71
C LEU A 71 -5.24 -9.66 -12.94
N ILE A 72 -6.52 -9.35 -13.06
CA ILE A 72 -7.34 -9.66 -14.23
C ILE A 72 -7.59 -8.37 -14.98
N ILE A 73 -7.30 -8.40 -16.28
CA ILE A 73 -7.48 -7.27 -17.19
C ILE A 73 -8.52 -7.70 -18.20
N GLN A 74 -9.67 -7.04 -18.18
CA GLN A 74 -10.75 -7.29 -19.13
C GLN A 74 -10.71 -6.20 -20.20
N ILE A 75 -10.52 -6.60 -21.45
CA ILE A 75 -10.58 -5.70 -22.60
C ILE A 75 -11.84 -6.01 -23.37
N HIS A 76 -12.66 -4.99 -23.60
CA HIS A 76 -13.82 -5.05 -24.48
C HIS A 76 -13.50 -4.31 -25.77
N ASP A 77 -13.46 -5.03 -26.89
CA ASP A 77 -13.29 -4.46 -28.22
C ASP A 77 -14.62 -4.55 -28.99
N PRO A 78 -15.30 -3.42 -29.26
CA PRO A 78 -16.53 -3.40 -30.04
C PRO A 78 -16.39 -3.95 -31.47
N LYS A 79 -15.17 -4.04 -32.01
CA LYS A 79 -14.87 -4.59 -33.34
C LYS A 79 -14.58 -6.09 -33.33
N GLY A 80 -14.60 -6.73 -32.15
CA GLY A 80 -14.08 -8.07 -31.95
C GLY A 80 -12.57 -8.06 -31.70
N VAL A 81 -12.08 -9.07 -30.98
CA VAL A 81 -10.65 -9.26 -30.71
C VAL A 81 -10.03 -10.00 -31.89
N ASP A 82 -9.22 -9.31 -32.69
CA ASP A 82 -8.48 -9.89 -33.80
C ASP A 82 -7.42 -10.90 -33.33
N TYR A 83 -7.10 -11.91 -34.13
CA TYR A 83 -6.03 -12.87 -33.79
C TYR A 83 -4.64 -12.23 -33.70
N GLY A 84 -4.41 -11.13 -34.41
CA GLY A 84 -3.18 -10.35 -34.42
C GLY A 84 -3.18 -9.14 -33.47
N TYR A 85 -4.03 -9.14 -32.45
CA TYR A 85 -4.05 -8.08 -31.44
C TYR A 85 -2.68 -7.92 -30.76
N GLN A 86 -2.40 -6.70 -30.30
CA GLN A 86 -1.20 -6.39 -29.55
C GLN A 86 -1.56 -6.00 -28.12
N PHE A 87 -0.84 -6.55 -27.17
CA PHE A 87 -0.95 -6.21 -25.75
C PHE A 87 0.43 -6.03 -25.15
N ASN A 88 0.72 -4.81 -24.69
CA ASN A 88 2.00 -4.45 -24.12
C ASN A 88 1.83 -3.97 -22.67
N ILE A 89 2.86 -4.21 -21.86
CA ILE A 89 2.90 -3.80 -20.46
C ILE A 89 4.14 -2.95 -20.25
N TYR A 90 3.94 -1.79 -19.65
CA TYR A 90 5.01 -0.88 -19.29
C TYR A 90 5.07 -0.71 -17.77
N TYR A 91 6.27 -0.85 -17.21
CA TYR A 91 6.56 -0.61 -15.80
C TYR A 91 7.63 0.49 -15.67
N ASN A 92 7.29 1.60 -15.03
CA ASN A 92 8.14 2.78 -14.90
C ASN A 92 8.70 3.26 -16.25
N GLY A 93 7.89 3.11 -17.31
CA GLY A 93 8.24 3.44 -18.67
C GLY A 93 9.21 2.46 -19.36
N TYR A 94 9.37 1.24 -18.87
CA TYR A 94 10.08 0.16 -19.57
C TYR A 94 9.12 -0.92 -20.04
N ASP A 95 9.31 -1.45 -21.24
CA ASP A 95 8.51 -2.56 -21.75
C ASP A 95 8.89 -3.87 -21.01
N VAL A 96 7.91 -4.46 -20.35
CA VAL A 96 8.04 -5.70 -19.58
C VAL A 96 7.12 -6.81 -20.11
N THR A 97 6.57 -6.63 -21.31
CA THR A 97 5.59 -7.55 -21.91
C THR A 97 6.11 -8.99 -21.97
N ASN A 98 7.35 -9.17 -22.43
CA ASN A 98 7.96 -10.49 -22.60
C ASN A 98 8.29 -11.14 -21.25
N SER A 99 8.55 -10.35 -20.21
CA SER A 99 8.96 -10.79 -18.88
C SER A 99 7.87 -11.62 -18.18
N ILE A 100 6.61 -11.43 -18.56
CA ILE A 100 5.46 -12.12 -17.97
C ILE A 100 4.81 -13.14 -18.89
N SER A 101 5.31 -13.29 -20.13
CA SER A 101 4.66 -14.08 -21.17
C SER A 101 4.39 -15.53 -20.75
N LEU A 102 5.26 -16.11 -19.92
CA LEU A 102 5.13 -17.47 -19.39
C LEU A 102 4.11 -17.60 -18.24
N GLN A 103 3.80 -16.52 -17.54
CA GLN A 103 2.88 -16.51 -16.39
C GLN A 103 1.48 -16.01 -16.78
N ARG A 104 1.41 -15.17 -17.81
CA ARG A 104 0.19 -14.58 -18.35
C ARG A 104 -0.73 -15.66 -18.93
N LYS A 105 -2.02 -15.55 -18.65
CA LYS A 105 -3.06 -16.39 -19.26
C LYS A 105 -4.07 -15.52 -19.97
N ASP A 106 -4.23 -15.75 -21.26
CA ASP A 106 -5.18 -15.03 -22.11
C ASP A 106 -6.35 -15.95 -22.43
N SER A 107 -7.58 -15.51 -22.15
CA SER A 107 -8.80 -16.24 -22.48
C SER A 107 -9.77 -15.35 -23.24
N LEU A 108 -10.10 -15.76 -24.46
CA LEU A 108 -11.15 -15.14 -25.27
C LEU A 108 -12.52 -15.58 -24.75
N GLN A 109 -13.43 -14.62 -24.54
CA GLN A 109 -14.81 -14.91 -24.18
C GLN A 109 -15.60 -15.40 -25.39
N ARG A 110 -16.73 -16.09 -25.17
CA ARG A 110 -17.53 -16.78 -26.20
C ARG A 110 -18.01 -15.89 -27.35
N ASP A 111 -18.18 -14.59 -27.09
CA ASP A 111 -18.63 -13.58 -28.07
C ASP A 111 -17.49 -13.01 -28.93
N LYS A 112 -16.22 -13.38 -28.66
CA LYS A 112 -15.00 -12.85 -29.27
C LYS A 112 -14.83 -11.32 -29.18
N ASN A 113 -15.68 -10.61 -28.45
CA ASN A 113 -15.59 -9.16 -28.26
C ASN A 113 -14.90 -8.80 -26.94
N GLN A 114 -14.48 -9.81 -26.19
CA GLN A 114 -13.78 -9.64 -24.93
C GLN A 114 -12.61 -10.61 -24.81
N ILE A 115 -11.52 -10.10 -24.24
CA ILE A 115 -10.38 -10.89 -23.80
C ILE A 115 -10.15 -10.62 -22.32
N LEU A 116 -9.91 -11.70 -21.57
CA LEU A 116 -9.40 -11.62 -20.21
C LEU A 116 -7.93 -12.02 -20.21
N ILE A 117 -7.11 -11.14 -19.66
CA ILE A 117 -5.68 -11.36 -19.46
C ILE A 117 -5.46 -11.45 -17.95
N THR A 118 -5.00 -12.61 -17.49
CA THR A 118 -4.74 -12.87 -16.06
C THR A 118 -3.24 -12.93 -15.81
N ILE A 119 -2.77 -12.15 -14.84
CA ILE A 119 -1.42 -12.18 -14.30
C ILE A 119 -1.52 -12.71 -12.86
N PRO A 120 -1.23 -14.00 -12.64
CA PRO A 120 -1.41 -14.62 -11.33
C PRO A 120 -0.35 -14.16 -10.33
N LYS A 121 -0.74 -14.01 -9.06
CA LYS A 121 0.14 -13.73 -7.92
C LYS A 121 1.07 -12.52 -8.13
N LEU A 122 0.58 -11.47 -8.80
CA LEU A 122 1.32 -10.23 -8.99
C LEU A 122 1.65 -9.61 -7.62
N LYS A 123 2.94 -9.39 -7.36
CA LYS A 123 3.43 -8.75 -6.12
C LYS A 123 4.08 -7.42 -6.44
N ILE A 124 3.38 -6.33 -6.14
CA ILE A 124 3.87 -4.97 -6.31
C ILE A 124 4.59 -4.52 -5.03
N GLN A 125 5.77 -3.91 -5.16
CA GLN A 125 6.57 -3.46 -4.01
C GLN A 125 6.08 -2.10 -3.52
N ALA A 126 5.56 -2.04 -2.30
CA ALA A 126 4.99 -0.83 -1.70
C ALA A 126 6.03 0.28 -1.43
N GLU A 127 7.31 -0.05 -1.29
CA GLU A 127 8.40 0.91 -1.10
C GLU A 127 8.82 1.62 -2.40
N LYS A 128 8.46 1.07 -3.58
CA LYS A 128 8.88 1.61 -4.89
C LYS A 128 7.82 2.52 -5.50
N GLU A 129 8.26 3.34 -6.45
CA GLU A 129 7.35 3.93 -7.43
C GLU A 129 6.91 2.86 -8.42
N ASN A 130 5.59 2.78 -8.66
CA ASN A 130 4.97 1.79 -9.53
C ASN A 130 4.05 2.50 -10.53
N ASP A 131 4.62 2.99 -11.62
CA ASP A 131 3.88 3.42 -12.82
C ASP A 131 3.66 2.19 -13.71
N ILE A 132 2.44 1.65 -13.72
CA ILE A 132 2.06 0.46 -14.49
C ILE A 132 1.06 0.88 -15.55
N GLN A 133 1.40 0.65 -16.82
CA GLN A 133 0.57 1.00 -17.96
C GLN A 133 0.37 -0.22 -18.85
N PHE A 134 -0.87 -0.39 -19.30
CA PHE A 134 -1.29 -1.46 -20.19
C PHE A 134 -1.73 -0.87 -21.51
N VAL A 135 -1.19 -1.40 -22.61
CA VAL A 135 -1.47 -0.91 -23.95
C VAL A 135 -2.11 -2.01 -24.77
N TYR A 136 -3.22 -1.70 -25.43
CA TYR A 136 -3.94 -2.61 -26.32
C TYR A 136 -4.12 -1.99 -27.70
N ALA A 137 -3.87 -2.75 -28.75
CA ALA A 137 -4.25 -2.41 -30.11
C ALA A 137 -4.97 -3.59 -30.77
N HIS A 138 -6.07 -3.30 -31.45
CA HIS A 138 -6.86 -4.29 -32.19
C HIS A 138 -5.99 -5.06 -33.20
N ASN A 139 -5.08 -4.39 -33.91
CA ASN A 139 -4.04 -5.00 -34.74
C ASN A 139 -2.86 -4.03 -34.93
N SER A 140 -1.82 -4.44 -35.66
CA SER A 140 -0.60 -3.66 -35.89
C SER A 140 -0.79 -2.31 -36.60
N ARG A 141 -1.95 -2.07 -37.23
CA ARG A 141 -2.29 -0.82 -37.92
C ARG A 141 -3.27 0.05 -37.13
N SER A 142 -3.82 -0.47 -36.03
CA SER A 142 -4.81 0.23 -35.22
C SER A 142 -4.15 1.18 -34.25
N THR A 143 -4.81 2.30 -33.94
CA THR A 143 -4.37 3.20 -32.89
C THR A 143 -4.43 2.49 -31.53
N PRO A 144 -3.31 2.38 -30.79
CA PRO A 144 -3.32 1.75 -29.48
C PRO A 144 -4.03 2.63 -28.45
N ILE A 145 -4.75 1.98 -27.54
CA ILE A 145 -5.24 2.59 -26.30
C ILE A 145 -4.27 2.26 -25.16
N MET A 146 -4.10 3.19 -24.22
CA MET A 146 -3.29 3.00 -23.03
C MET A 146 -4.13 3.24 -21.78
N SER A 147 -4.04 2.35 -20.80
CA SER A 147 -4.70 2.50 -19.50
C SER A 147 -3.69 2.33 -18.36
N SER A 148 -3.74 3.24 -17.39
CA SER A 148 -2.88 3.22 -16.21
C SER A 148 -3.53 2.39 -15.11
N PHE A 149 -2.77 1.50 -14.49
CA PHE A 149 -3.23 0.76 -13.32
C PHE A 149 -2.90 1.57 -12.06
N GLU A 150 -3.91 2.30 -11.60
CA GLU A 150 -3.72 3.37 -10.62
C GLU A 150 -3.41 2.87 -9.21
N LYS A 151 -2.63 3.66 -8.45
CA LYS A 151 -2.36 3.40 -7.04
C LYS A 151 -3.66 3.51 -6.21
N PRO A 152 -3.77 2.77 -5.10
CA PRO A 152 -4.86 2.95 -4.16
C PRO A 152 -4.70 4.30 -3.45
N THR A 153 -5.82 4.99 -3.24
CA THR A 153 -5.89 6.22 -2.46
C THR A 153 -6.74 5.97 -1.23
N CYS A 154 -6.38 6.56 -0.11
CA CYS A 154 -7.20 6.56 1.09
C CYS A 154 -7.15 7.95 1.70
N ASN A 155 -8.32 8.52 1.99
CA ASN A 155 -8.45 9.75 2.76
C ASN A 155 -8.84 9.35 4.19
N ILE A 156 -8.05 9.77 5.18
CA ILE A 156 -8.31 9.49 6.60
C ILE A 156 -9.61 10.11 7.11
N TYR A 157 -10.16 11.12 6.43
CA TYR A 157 -11.38 11.83 6.81
C TYR A 157 -12.62 11.41 6.00
N ALA A 158 -12.49 10.47 5.06
CA ALA A 158 -13.66 9.93 4.36
C ALA A 158 -14.53 9.08 5.29
N ASN A 159 -15.75 8.72 4.88
CA ASN A 159 -16.64 7.89 5.69
C ASN A 159 -16.99 6.59 4.96
N PHE A 160 -16.01 5.68 4.90
CA PHE A 160 -16.20 4.35 4.32
C PHE A 160 -16.22 3.30 5.44
N ARG A 161 -17.30 2.54 5.53
CA ARG A 161 -17.37 1.41 6.46
C ARG A 161 -16.59 0.22 5.89
N PRO A 162 -15.74 -0.45 6.67
CA PRO A 162 -14.97 -1.59 6.19
C PRO A 162 -15.89 -2.78 5.90
N ARG A 163 -15.70 -3.36 4.73
CA ARG A 163 -16.18 -4.67 4.33
C ARG A 163 -15.06 -5.67 4.59
N MET A 164 -15.18 -6.42 5.68
CA MET A 164 -14.17 -7.41 6.04
C MET A 164 -14.40 -8.69 5.25
N GLU A 165 -13.43 -9.05 4.40
CA GLU A 165 -13.41 -10.36 3.77
C GLU A 165 -13.17 -11.47 4.81
N ASN A 166 -13.74 -12.66 4.58
CA ASN A 166 -13.53 -13.85 5.41
C ASN A 166 -12.05 -14.24 5.56
N THR A 167 -11.19 -13.79 4.64
CA THR A 167 -9.75 -14.06 4.62
C THR A 167 -9.03 -13.50 5.86
N PHE A 168 -9.48 -12.37 6.41
CA PHE A 168 -8.86 -11.76 7.60
C PHE A 168 -9.34 -12.35 8.93
N ARG A 169 -10.44 -13.12 8.94
CA ARG A 169 -11.03 -13.75 10.15
C ARG A 169 -11.17 -12.78 11.33
N VAL A 170 -11.66 -11.57 11.06
CA VAL A 170 -11.82 -10.51 12.06
C VAL A 170 -13.09 -10.74 12.90
N PRO A 171 -13.02 -10.74 14.24
CA PRO A 171 -14.21 -10.81 15.09
C PRO A 171 -15.19 -9.66 14.81
N ALA A 172 -16.49 -9.95 14.81
CA ALA A 172 -17.54 -8.94 14.57
C ALA A 172 -17.43 -7.75 15.55
N SER A 173 -17.09 -8.01 16.81
CA SER A 173 -16.88 -6.98 17.83
C SER A 173 -15.74 -6.01 17.49
N TYR A 174 -14.73 -6.43 16.73
CA TYR A 174 -13.67 -5.52 16.28
C TYR A 174 -14.18 -4.61 15.18
N VAL A 175 -14.98 -5.14 14.25
CA VAL A 175 -15.60 -4.34 13.19
C VAL A 175 -16.57 -3.30 13.78
N GLU A 176 -17.35 -3.68 14.78
CA GLU A 176 -18.22 -2.77 15.52
C GLU A 176 -17.40 -1.69 16.24
N GLY A 177 -16.34 -2.06 16.96
CA GLY A 177 -15.45 -1.12 17.64
C GLY A 177 -14.76 -0.14 16.68
N ILE A 178 -14.25 -0.63 15.54
CA ILE A 178 -13.65 0.20 14.49
C ILE A 178 -14.66 1.22 13.97
N ASN A 179 -15.88 0.78 13.63
CA ASN A 179 -16.92 1.68 13.13
C ASN A 179 -17.33 2.71 14.17
N PHE A 180 -17.58 2.28 15.40
CA PHE A 180 -18.01 3.15 16.50
C PHE A 180 -16.96 4.22 16.80
N LEU A 181 -15.73 3.83 17.13
CA LEU A 181 -14.68 4.76 17.54
C LEU A 181 -14.22 5.68 16.39
N SER A 182 -14.12 5.15 15.17
CA SER A 182 -13.72 5.97 14.02
C SER A 182 -14.80 7.00 13.67
N THR A 183 -16.07 6.61 13.69
CA THR A 183 -17.18 7.54 13.41
C THR A 183 -17.26 8.64 14.47
N GLU A 184 -17.13 8.28 15.75
CA GLU A 184 -17.09 9.22 16.87
C GLU A 184 -15.95 10.24 16.69
N ALA A 185 -14.75 9.77 16.34
CA ALA A 185 -13.57 10.61 16.11
C ALA A 185 -13.52 11.28 14.73
N LYS A 186 -14.53 11.06 13.86
CA LYS A 186 -14.59 11.55 12.46
C LYS A 186 -13.41 11.10 11.60
N TYR A 187 -12.96 9.87 11.81
CA TYR A 187 -12.02 9.17 10.94
C TYR A 187 -12.71 8.12 10.09
N ASN A 188 -12.09 7.83 8.95
CA ASN A 188 -12.50 6.79 8.01
C ASN A 188 -12.37 5.40 8.65
N PRO A 189 -13.49 4.69 8.91
CA PRO A 189 -13.43 3.34 9.48
C PRO A 189 -12.60 2.36 8.65
N SER A 190 -12.63 2.43 7.31
CA SER A 190 -11.78 1.61 6.44
C SER A 190 -10.30 1.96 6.52
N TYR A 191 -9.95 3.23 6.75
CA TYR A 191 -8.56 3.63 7.04
C TYR A 191 -8.10 2.99 8.34
N PHE A 192 -8.91 3.08 9.41
CA PHE A 192 -8.53 2.57 10.71
C PHE A 192 -8.43 1.04 10.73
N ALA A 193 -9.33 0.34 10.02
CA ALA A 193 -9.18 -1.08 9.72
C ALA A 193 -7.87 -1.38 8.98
N GLY A 194 -7.51 -0.57 7.98
CA GLY A 194 -6.25 -0.69 7.24
C GLY A 194 -5.00 -0.48 8.10
N LEU A 195 -5.07 0.43 9.07
CA LEU A 195 -4.03 0.65 10.07
C LEU A 195 -3.86 -0.59 10.96
N ILE A 196 -4.95 -1.12 11.55
CA ILE A 196 -4.89 -2.32 12.40
C ILE A 196 -4.38 -3.54 11.61
N ALA A 197 -4.82 -3.71 10.35
CA ALA A 197 -4.35 -4.78 9.48
C ALA A 197 -2.83 -4.70 9.24
N GLN A 198 -2.33 -3.49 8.99
CA GLN A 198 -0.90 -3.22 8.80
C GLN A 198 -0.08 -3.40 10.08
N GLU A 199 -0.63 -3.02 11.23
CA GLU A 199 0.07 -3.05 12.52
C GLU A 199 0.14 -4.45 13.14
N SER A 200 -0.99 -5.15 13.19
CA SER A 200 -1.10 -6.40 13.96
C SER A 200 -1.74 -7.53 13.18
N SER A 201 -2.25 -7.28 11.96
CA SER A 201 -3.12 -8.23 11.27
C SER A 201 -4.29 -8.68 12.15
N PHE A 202 -4.82 -7.75 12.96
CA PHE A 202 -5.89 -7.97 13.94
C PHE A 202 -5.54 -8.93 15.10
N ASP A 203 -4.26 -9.16 15.41
CA ASP A 203 -3.83 -9.93 16.58
C ASP A 203 -3.74 -9.03 17.85
N PRO A 204 -4.62 -9.20 18.85
CA PRO A 204 -4.59 -8.38 20.07
C PRO A 204 -3.38 -8.67 20.96
N LYS A 205 -2.62 -9.74 20.69
CA LYS A 205 -1.39 -10.10 21.41
C LYS A 205 -0.13 -9.77 20.62
N ALA A 206 -0.24 -9.06 19.50
CA ALA A 206 0.89 -8.66 18.71
C ALA A 206 1.89 -7.83 19.53
N VAL A 207 3.18 -8.16 19.40
CA VAL A 207 4.27 -7.40 20.02
C VAL A 207 5.36 -7.17 18.98
N SER A 208 5.73 -5.92 18.76
CA SER A 208 6.86 -5.55 17.89
C SER A 208 8.19 -5.56 18.65
N TRP A 209 9.30 -5.57 17.90
CA TRP A 209 10.65 -5.42 18.46
C TRP A 209 10.82 -4.10 19.25
N ALA A 210 10.10 -3.04 18.83
CA ALA A 210 10.05 -1.75 19.51
C ALA A 210 9.10 -1.74 20.72
N LYS A 211 8.60 -2.91 21.12
CA LYS A 211 7.64 -3.11 22.23
C LYS A 211 6.33 -2.36 22.03
N ALA A 212 5.91 -2.23 20.77
CA ALA A 212 4.56 -1.85 20.42
C ALA A 212 3.61 -3.03 20.69
N ILE A 213 2.43 -2.79 21.29
CA ILE A 213 1.55 -3.86 21.75
C ILE A 213 0.14 -3.71 21.17
N GLY A 214 -0.49 -4.85 20.87
CA GLY A 214 -1.93 -4.93 20.60
C GLY A 214 -2.32 -4.61 19.16
N LEU A 215 -3.60 -4.36 18.96
CA LEU A 215 -4.20 -4.16 17.64
C LEU A 215 -3.58 -2.98 16.87
N THR A 216 -3.31 -1.90 17.59
CA THR A 216 -2.87 -0.61 17.04
C THR A 216 -1.37 -0.37 17.25
N GLN A 217 -0.67 -1.31 17.89
CA GLN A 217 0.78 -1.26 18.10
C GLN A 217 1.25 0.08 18.72
N ILE A 218 0.62 0.50 19.82
CA ILE A 218 1.06 1.68 20.58
C ILE A 218 2.31 1.33 21.40
N THR A 219 3.36 2.13 21.24
CA THR A 219 4.61 2.05 22.02
C THR A 219 4.48 2.81 23.33
N ASN A 220 5.42 2.63 24.26
CA ASN A 220 5.46 3.44 25.49
C ASN A 220 5.62 4.95 25.21
N LEU A 221 6.41 5.31 24.20
CA LEU A 221 6.59 6.73 23.84
C LEU A 221 5.29 7.33 23.30
N ALA A 222 4.55 6.58 22.46
CA ALA A 222 3.25 7.03 21.97
C ALA A 222 2.18 7.03 23.08
N GLU A 223 2.29 6.13 24.06
CA GLU A 223 1.40 6.08 25.23
C GLU A 223 1.47 7.35 26.08
N GLU A 224 2.64 8.01 26.17
CA GLU A 224 2.80 9.29 26.87
C GLU A 224 1.87 10.39 26.32
N GLU A 225 1.50 10.32 25.04
CA GLU A 225 0.60 11.29 24.38
C GLU A 225 -0.90 10.97 24.57
N ILE A 226 -1.22 9.86 25.26
CA ILE A 226 -2.58 9.32 25.36
C ILE A 226 -3.01 9.16 26.82
N ILE A 227 -2.08 8.70 27.68
CA ILE A 227 -2.46 8.11 28.96
C ILE A 227 -3.00 9.11 29.98
N ASP A 228 -2.66 10.39 29.85
CA ASP A 228 -3.16 11.45 30.72
C ASP A 228 -4.68 11.63 30.61
N ASP A 229 -5.26 11.34 29.43
CA ASP A 229 -6.70 11.34 29.21
C ASP A 229 -7.39 10.09 29.77
N TYR A 230 -6.62 9.05 30.10
CA TYR A 230 -7.11 7.76 30.56
C TYR A 230 -6.38 7.22 31.80
N PRO A 231 -6.38 7.97 32.93
CA PRO A 231 -5.57 7.64 34.11
C PRO A 231 -5.92 6.30 34.76
N HIS A 232 -7.12 5.77 34.49
CA HIS A 232 -7.62 4.51 35.05
C HIS A 232 -7.28 3.28 34.22
N TRP A 233 -6.69 3.43 33.03
CA TRP A 233 -6.33 2.27 32.21
C TRP A 233 -5.24 1.44 32.88
N PRO A 234 -5.36 0.10 32.87
CA PRO A 234 -4.38 -0.75 33.51
C PRO A 234 -3.05 -0.69 32.76
N ARG A 235 -1.96 -0.49 33.51
CA ARG A 235 -0.60 -0.41 32.96
C ARG A 235 0.32 -1.38 33.66
N ASN A 236 1.04 -2.19 32.89
CA ASN A 236 2.00 -3.11 33.47
C ASN A 236 3.41 -2.48 33.47
N PRO A 237 3.99 -2.16 34.63
CA PRO A 237 5.29 -1.48 34.69
C PRO A 237 6.43 -2.30 34.05
N LYS A 238 6.26 -3.62 33.89
CA LYS A 238 7.25 -4.49 33.27
C LYS A 238 7.43 -4.22 31.78
N VAL A 239 6.44 -3.68 31.07
CA VAL A 239 6.50 -3.41 29.62
C VAL A 239 7.68 -2.51 29.26
N GLY A 240 7.91 -1.46 30.06
CA GLY A 240 9.04 -0.54 29.86
C GLY A 240 10.41 -1.13 30.14
N VAL A 241 10.49 -2.08 31.08
CA VAL A 241 11.75 -2.56 31.65
C VAL A 241 12.29 -3.79 30.94
N VAL A 242 11.42 -4.72 30.55
CA VAL A 242 11.87 -5.99 29.99
C VAL A 242 12.20 -5.88 28.49
N ASN A 243 13.04 -6.80 28.01
CA ASN A 243 13.33 -6.91 26.58
C ASN A 243 12.13 -7.51 25.82
N TYR A 244 12.12 -7.32 24.49
CA TYR A 244 11.07 -7.79 23.59
C TYR A 244 10.73 -9.28 23.74
N ALA A 245 11.73 -10.16 23.74
CA ALA A 245 11.50 -11.61 23.78
C ALA A 245 10.80 -12.02 25.08
N TYR A 246 11.27 -11.48 26.21
CA TYR A 246 10.67 -11.75 27.50
C TYR A 246 9.27 -11.15 27.63
N LEU A 247 9.03 -9.93 27.11
CA LEU A 247 7.71 -9.32 27.04
C LEU A 247 6.72 -10.24 26.30
N LYS A 248 7.10 -10.72 25.11
CA LYS A 248 6.28 -11.65 24.32
C LYS A 248 5.96 -12.93 25.08
N THR A 249 6.94 -13.49 25.80
CA THR A 249 6.72 -14.68 26.66
C THR A 249 5.74 -14.38 27.80
N LEU A 250 5.85 -13.23 28.46
CA LEU A 250 4.94 -12.86 29.55
C LEU A 250 3.51 -12.68 29.06
N ILE A 251 3.31 -12.12 27.86
CA ILE A 251 2.00 -11.99 27.23
C ILE A 251 1.45 -13.37 26.84
N TYR A 252 2.27 -14.20 26.22
CA TYR A 252 1.89 -15.55 25.83
C TYR A 252 1.44 -16.41 27.03
N LEU A 253 2.16 -16.33 28.14
CA LEU A 253 1.85 -17.04 29.39
C LEU A 253 0.70 -16.38 30.19
N GLY A 254 0.12 -15.27 29.71
CA GLY A 254 -0.96 -14.56 30.39
C GLY A 254 -0.53 -13.82 31.67
N LYS A 255 0.78 -13.67 31.93
CA LYS A 255 1.30 -12.89 33.06
C LYS A 255 1.13 -11.38 32.84
N ILE A 256 1.22 -10.95 31.57
CA ILE A 256 0.77 -9.64 31.10
C ILE A 256 -0.43 -9.91 30.20
N ASN A 257 -1.57 -9.28 30.47
CA ASN A 257 -2.84 -9.56 29.82
C ASN A 257 -3.75 -8.32 29.83
N GLU A 258 -4.93 -8.41 29.22
CA GLU A 258 -5.90 -7.32 29.09
C GLU A 258 -6.33 -6.69 30.42
N ARG A 259 -6.22 -7.42 31.54
CA ARG A 259 -6.60 -6.93 32.88
C ARG A 259 -5.53 -6.05 33.52
N ASN A 260 -4.27 -6.18 33.08
CA ASN A 260 -3.14 -5.47 33.67
C ASN A 260 -2.32 -4.66 32.65
N GLU A 261 -2.68 -4.69 31.37
CA GLU A 261 -2.08 -3.90 30.30
C GLU A 261 -3.14 -3.57 29.24
N TRP A 262 -3.54 -2.30 29.18
CA TRP A 262 -4.65 -1.83 28.36
C TRP A 262 -4.47 -2.10 26.87
N ARG A 263 -3.23 -2.09 26.37
CA ARG A 263 -2.96 -2.35 24.94
C ARG A 263 -3.36 -3.76 24.50
N LEU A 264 -3.51 -4.70 25.44
CA LEU A 264 -3.94 -6.08 25.17
C LEU A 264 -5.46 -6.26 25.22
N ASP A 265 -6.21 -5.29 25.76
CA ASP A 265 -7.66 -5.24 25.61
C ASP A 265 -7.99 -4.71 24.20
N PRO A 266 -8.77 -5.44 23.37
CA PRO A 266 -9.07 -4.99 22.01
C PRO A 266 -9.73 -3.60 21.93
N MET A 267 -10.66 -3.29 22.84
CA MET A 267 -11.39 -2.03 22.80
C MET A 267 -10.51 -0.87 23.25
N TYR A 268 -9.73 -1.05 24.33
CA TYR A 268 -8.76 -0.04 24.76
C TYR A 268 -7.63 0.13 23.74
N SER A 269 -7.14 -0.94 23.12
CA SER A 269 -6.14 -0.88 22.05
C SER A 269 -6.64 -0.03 20.88
N MET A 270 -7.88 -0.27 20.41
CA MET A 270 -8.51 0.54 19.36
C MET A 270 -8.69 2.00 19.79
N ARG A 271 -9.19 2.23 21.01
CA ARG A 271 -9.39 3.59 21.55
C ARG A 271 -8.08 4.35 21.68
N GLY A 272 -7.00 3.71 22.13
CA GLY A 272 -5.68 4.30 22.18
C GLY A 272 -5.13 4.64 20.79
N GLY A 273 -5.35 3.79 19.79
CA GLY A 273 -4.98 4.10 18.40
C GLY A 273 -5.71 5.32 17.85
N ILE A 274 -7.02 5.43 18.10
CA ILE A 274 -7.80 6.62 17.72
C ILE A 274 -7.32 7.88 18.45
N SER A 275 -7.04 7.77 19.75
CA SER A 275 -6.54 8.89 20.56
C SER A 275 -5.19 9.39 20.03
N TYR A 276 -4.30 8.46 19.67
CA TYR A 276 -3.01 8.83 19.07
C TYR A 276 -3.18 9.46 17.69
N LEU A 277 -4.12 8.99 16.86
CA LEU A 277 -4.45 9.65 15.59
C LEU A 277 -4.96 11.08 15.83
N GLN A 278 -5.80 11.33 16.83
CA GLN A 278 -6.27 12.67 17.20
C GLN A 278 -5.10 13.57 17.64
N TYR A 279 -4.18 13.05 18.46
CA TYR A 279 -2.95 13.77 18.80
C TYR A 279 -2.16 14.17 17.54
N LEU A 280 -1.95 13.24 16.61
CA LEU A 280 -1.21 13.50 15.37
C LEU A 280 -1.94 14.50 14.46
N ASP A 281 -3.26 14.39 14.32
CA ASP A 281 -4.07 15.34 13.55
C ASP A 281 -3.97 16.75 14.14
N ASN A 282 -4.11 16.88 15.46
CA ASN A 282 -3.91 18.13 16.17
C ASN A 282 -2.49 18.69 15.98
N TYR A 283 -1.47 17.83 16.04
CA TYR A 283 -0.08 18.21 15.79
C TYR A 283 0.08 18.81 14.38
N TRP A 284 -0.43 18.14 13.34
CA TRP A 284 -0.27 18.59 11.94
C TRP A 284 -1.14 19.78 11.57
N ARG A 285 -2.27 19.99 12.25
CA ARG A 285 -3.13 21.16 12.05
C ARG A 285 -2.63 22.45 12.68
N LYS A 286 -1.60 22.41 13.55
CA LYS A 286 -0.93 23.62 14.05
C LYS A 286 -0.45 24.48 12.88
N ALA A 287 -0.63 25.81 12.98
CA ALA A 287 -0.38 26.76 11.88
C ALA A 287 0.99 26.60 11.20
N GLN A 288 2.05 26.38 11.99
CA GLN A 288 3.40 26.16 11.48
C GLN A 288 3.55 24.83 10.69
N ASN A 289 2.88 23.76 11.13
CA ASN A 289 3.00 22.43 10.53
C ASN A 289 2.12 22.31 9.28
N ILE A 290 0.90 22.85 9.31
CA ILE A 290 0.00 22.82 8.14
C ILE A 290 0.57 23.62 6.97
N THR A 291 1.39 24.64 7.24
CA THR A 291 2.08 25.42 6.20
C THR A 291 3.09 24.55 5.43
N LEU A 292 3.81 23.66 6.12
CA LEU A 292 4.71 22.69 5.48
C LEU A 292 3.94 21.73 4.57
N VAL A 293 2.78 21.24 5.04
CA VAL A 293 1.92 20.35 4.24
C VAL A 293 1.43 21.06 2.98
N LYS A 294 0.92 22.29 3.10
CA LYS A 294 0.44 23.11 1.99
C LYS A 294 1.54 23.46 0.97
N ALA A 295 2.79 23.54 1.39
CA ALA A 295 3.91 23.78 0.49
C ALA A 295 4.21 22.59 -0.43
N VAL A 296 3.90 21.36 0.01
CA VAL A 296 4.22 20.13 -0.73
C VAL A 296 2.99 19.56 -1.46
N TYR A 297 1.80 19.76 -0.92
CA TYR A 297 0.58 19.12 -1.42
C TYR A 297 -0.43 20.13 -1.96
N ALA A 298 -0.87 19.91 -3.21
CA ALA A 298 -1.99 20.65 -3.78
C ALA A 298 -3.33 20.29 -3.10
N ASN A 299 -3.53 19.01 -2.78
CA ASN A 299 -4.64 18.54 -1.97
C ASN A 299 -4.19 18.40 -0.52
N VAL A 300 -4.62 19.33 0.34
CA VAL A 300 -4.21 19.38 1.75
C VAL A 300 -4.70 18.17 2.54
N ASP A 301 -5.88 17.63 2.25
CA ASP A 301 -6.41 16.46 2.97
C ASP A 301 -5.60 15.19 2.66
N GLN A 302 -5.16 15.04 1.42
CA GLN A 302 -4.22 13.98 1.05
C GLN A 302 -2.87 14.18 1.74
N GLY A 303 -2.37 15.42 1.75
CA GLY A 303 -1.13 15.76 2.45
C GLY A 303 -1.20 15.45 3.94
N LEU A 304 -2.30 15.81 4.61
CA LEU A 304 -2.57 15.50 6.00
C LEU A 304 -2.63 13.99 6.23
N THR A 305 -3.35 13.25 5.37
CA THR A 305 -3.41 11.79 5.45
C THR A 305 -2.00 11.19 5.40
N ASP A 306 -1.18 11.58 4.43
CA ASP A 306 0.18 11.05 4.27
C ASP A 306 1.06 11.36 5.49
N VAL A 307 1.09 12.61 5.96
CA VAL A 307 1.97 12.99 7.07
C VAL A 307 1.52 12.42 8.41
N ILE A 308 0.21 12.31 8.67
CA ILE A 308 -0.32 11.65 9.86
C ILE A 308 0.03 10.16 9.82
N THR A 309 -0.20 9.50 8.68
CA THR A 309 0.12 8.07 8.51
C THR A 309 1.62 7.80 8.67
N ALA A 310 2.47 8.62 8.07
CA ALA A 310 3.92 8.53 8.26
C ALA A 310 4.32 8.81 9.73
N SER A 311 3.66 9.76 10.39
CA SER A 311 3.96 10.11 11.78
C SER A 311 3.54 9.02 12.76
N TYR A 312 2.51 8.24 12.42
CA TYR A 312 2.12 7.07 13.21
C TYR A 312 3.26 6.04 13.27
N ASN A 313 3.88 5.74 12.13
CA ASN A 313 4.99 4.79 12.03
C ASN A 313 6.33 5.37 12.48
N SER A 314 6.65 6.58 12.02
CA SER A 314 7.98 7.17 12.13
C SER A 314 8.06 8.33 13.12
N GLY A 315 6.98 8.72 13.79
CA GLY A 315 6.97 9.83 14.74
C GLY A 315 6.89 11.23 14.09
N PRO A 316 6.10 12.15 14.64
CA PRO A 316 5.80 13.44 14.00
C PRO A 316 7.01 14.37 13.84
N SER A 317 7.95 14.36 14.80
CA SER A 317 9.14 15.20 14.74
C SER A 317 10.07 14.85 13.57
N ARG A 318 10.25 13.55 13.28
CA ARG A 318 11.08 13.09 12.15
C ARG A 318 10.43 13.43 10.81
N VAL A 319 9.12 13.23 10.69
CA VAL A 319 8.36 13.59 9.48
C VAL A 319 8.40 15.09 9.22
N ARG A 320 8.24 15.91 10.27
CA ARG A 320 8.35 17.37 10.18
C ARG A 320 9.73 17.80 9.70
N ARG A 321 10.80 17.27 10.30
CA ARG A 321 12.19 17.56 9.88
C ARG A 321 12.43 17.17 8.42
N ALA A 322 11.90 16.03 7.96
CA ALA A 322 12.00 15.62 6.57
C ALA A 322 11.27 16.58 5.61
N LEU A 323 10.09 17.07 5.98
CA LEU A 323 9.36 18.09 5.21
C LEU A 323 10.14 19.41 5.13
N GLU A 324 10.66 19.88 6.25
CA GLU A 324 11.43 21.13 6.34
C GLU A 324 12.71 21.07 5.49
N THR A 325 13.39 19.92 5.47
CA THR A 325 14.70 19.76 4.81
C THR A 325 14.61 19.33 3.36
N ARG A 326 13.61 18.52 2.97
CA ARG A 326 13.52 17.93 1.62
C ARG A 326 12.30 18.37 0.82
N GLY A 327 11.35 19.09 1.40
CA GLY A 327 10.14 19.55 0.72
C GLY A 327 9.41 18.41 0.01
N TYR A 328 9.24 18.49 -1.31
CA TYR A 328 8.57 17.47 -2.13
C TYR A 328 9.19 16.06 -2.04
N ASN A 329 10.46 15.94 -1.65
CA ASN A 329 11.16 14.66 -1.54
C ASN A 329 11.21 14.10 -0.11
N TRP A 330 10.47 14.67 0.84
CA TRP A 330 10.47 14.29 2.26
C TRP A 330 10.27 12.79 2.50
N ILE A 331 9.40 12.15 1.72
CA ILE A 331 9.06 10.73 1.92
C ILE A 331 10.23 9.78 1.63
N ASN A 332 11.26 10.26 0.94
CA ASN A 332 12.49 9.51 0.65
C ASN A 332 13.62 9.86 1.64
N ASP A 333 13.31 10.50 2.77
CA ASP A 333 14.29 10.72 3.83
C ASP A 333 14.79 9.40 4.44
N ASN A 334 16.09 9.33 4.71
CA ASN A 334 16.73 8.13 5.23
C ASN A 334 16.22 7.78 6.64
N GLU A 335 15.75 8.77 7.40
CA GLU A 335 15.13 8.58 8.71
C GLU A 335 13.69 8.07 8.63
N LEU A 336 13.10 8.06 7.42
CA LEU A 336 11.74 7.62 7.15
C LEU A 336 11.72 6.33 6.31
N GLY A 337 12.74 5.48 6.45
CA GLY A 337 12.98 4.33 5.57
C GLY A 337 11.79 3.38 5.35
N GLU A 338 10.84 3.32 6.28
CA GLU A 338 9.62 2.51 6.15
C GLU A 338 8.34 3.32 5.85
N ALA A 339 8.35 4.64 6.01
CA ALA A 339 7.13 5.46 5.97
C ALA A 339 6.41 5.35 4.62
N LYS A 340 7.16 5.36 3.52
CA LYS A 340 6.61 5.21 2.16
C LYS A 340 5.86 3.89 1.99
N LYS A 341 6.51 2.81 2.40
CA LYS A 341 5.94 1.45 2.36
C LYS A 341 4.70 1.39 3.24
N TYR A 342 4.76 2.00 4.43
CA TYR A 342 3.69 2.02 5.41
C TYR A 342 2.44 2.75 4.88
N ILE A 343 2.58 3.98 4.36
CA ILE A 343 1.50 4.74 3.72
C ILE A 343 0.85 3.95 2.58
N ASN A 344 1.68 3.38 1.70
CA ASN A 344 1.20 2.63 0.53
C ASN A 344 0.44 1.35 0.93
N ARG A 345 0.88 0.65 1.97
CA ARG A 345 0.17 -0.53 2.48
C ARG A 345 -1.15 -0.17 3.15
N ILE A 346 -1.19 0.87 3.99
CA ILE A 346 -2.43 1.33 4.61
C ILE A 346 -3.42 1.81 3.56
N SER A 347 -2.99 2.62 2.59
CA SER A 347 -3.85 3.04 1.48
C SER A 347 -4.41 1.84 0.71
N SER A 348 -3.61 0.80 0.51
CA SER A 348 -4.04 -0.42 -0.16
C SER A 348 -5.03 -1.25 0.66
N TYR A 349 -4.81 -1.40 1.98
CA TYR A 349 -5.80 -2.06 2.86
C TYR A 349 -7.09 -1.25 2.98
N CYS A 350 -6.99 0.07 3.14
CA CYS A 350 -8.14 0.96 3.22
C CYS A 350 -9.02 0.85 1.96
N TYR A 351 -8.40 0.90 0.77
CA TYR A 351 -9.12 0.69 -0.49
C TYR A 351 -9.74 -0.71 -0.55
N HIS A 352 -8.99 -1.75 -0.16
CA HIS A 352 -9.50 -3.12 -0.09
C HIS A 352 -10.77 -3.18 0.77
N PHE A 353 -10.73 -2.67 2.00
CA PHE A 353 -11.88 -2.71 2.90
C PHE A 353 -13.03 -1.78 2.49
N ALA A 354 -12.78 -0.71 1.73
CA ALA A 354 -13.84 0.19 1.28
C ALA A 354 -14.60 -0.35 0.07
N GLU A 355 -13.92 -0.99 -0.89
CA GLU A 355 -14.42 -1.17 -2.26
C GLU A 355 -14.48 -2.62 -2.75
N ARG A 356 -13.83 -3.60 -2.09
CA ARG A 356 -13.85 -4.99 -2.56
C ARG A 356 -15.10 -5.74 -2.11
N GLU A 357 -15.88 -6.20 -3.09
CA GLU A 357 -16.76 -7.38 -3.07
C GLU A 357 -16.31 -8.35 -4.17
#